data_AF-E8U3I5-F1
#
_entry.id   AF-E8U3I5-F1
#
_cell.length_a   1.000
_cell.length_b   1.000
_cell.length_c   1.000
_cell.angle_alpha   90.00
_cell.angle_beta   90.00
_cell.angle_gamma   90.00
#
_symmetry.space_group_name_H-M   'P 1'
#
loop_
_entity.id
_entity.type
_entity.pdbx_description
1 polymer ?
#
loop_
_entity_poly.entity_id
_entity_poly.type
_entity_poly.pdbx_seq_one_letter_code
_entity_poly.pdbx_strand_id
1 'polypeptide(L)'
;MRSAPETLSPLPGWIKPWLAALPALYFLSPLALLGLFALRNLPRPVLWLLIFYALSQLLPALLTPEPLLALALASLRTLLLFGLLGLGQRLQTPKQLRPALIGLSAVYLTALLFSSLQGVDLLTTRLTHPYMTSITLGLVSAYGIWLCIFLPGRWLWRLPIGLLALTVLLLSGSRGPLLVMGIGLLTGFLVNQGRKWLVGTLLAGAIILAGGVSFLGQRTQLAALNRLEQLDLTGRQFIWQNTLSIIQNAPLSGVGSYRLGHSLASPSECYTFTRPNERNACPAWARALGQPWLIAHNATLQQWAETGPLGTLGLFLLLGAALWISVTRRDPLASAFLTGVLLLNVTDNTLLVPGPFIGEMFWIVVGLQLRQFRLPDLGGAGMTGAGLLLLLSIPIIAMSLPGRNEQAVSLQLQFFAADPHPARADPYGIVAQFKGRPGRYTVSFNTCFEGCRALQTAALTVQDNRGVLAVPDLKLSPIPEQRVELRIYPAEGITLRPIATYSWPVSLTSIAAADPD
;
A
#
# COMPACT_ATOMS: atom_id res chain seq x y z
N MET A 1 -11.09 44.00 -15.14
CA MET A 1 -9.67 44.29 -14.83
C MET A 1 -8.84 43.04 -15.12
N ARG A 2 -7.98 43.07 -16.14
CA ARG A 2 -6.99 42.01 -16.38
C ARG A 2 -5.84 42.24 -15.40
N SER A 3 -5.72 41.38 -14.39
CA SER A 3 -4.57 41.36 -13.49
C SER A 3 -3.29 41.20 -14.32
N ALA A 4 -2.28 42.02 -14.05
CA ALA A 4 -0.95 41.89 -14.62
C ALA A 4 -0.45 40.43 -14.45
N PRO A 5 0.32 39.88 -15.41
CA PRO A 5 0.87 38.55 -15.27
C PRO A 5 1.76 38.53 -14.03
N GLU A 6 1.36 37.77 -13.00
CA GLU A 6 2.23 37.46 -11.87
C GLU A 6 3.55 36.94 -12.43
N THR A 7 4.62 37.68 -12.19
CA THR A 7 5.97 37.27 -12.54
C THR A 7 6.31 36.02 -11.74
N LEU A 8 6.18 34.87 -12.39
CA LEU A 8 6.45 33.57 -11.79
C LEU A 8 7.89 33.53 -11.30
N SER A 9 8.10 33.36 -9.99
CA SER A 9 9.44 33.17 -9.44
C SER A 9 10.09 31.94 -10.11
N PRO A 10 11.36 32.04 -10.55
CA PRO A 10 12.03 30.94 -11.21
C PRO A 10 12.14 29.74 -10.27
N LEU A 11 11.99 28.53 -10.84
CA LEU A 11 12.15 27.29 -10.08
C LEU A 11 13.59 27.21 -9.55
N PRO A 12 13.79 26.98 -8.23
CA PRO A 12 15.13 26.76 -7.68
C PRO A 12 15.89 25.68 -8.44
N GLY A 13 17.16 25.95 -8.75
CA GLY A 13 17.98 25.09 -9.63
C GLY A 13 18.13 23.65 -9.14
N TRP A 14 18.02 23.41 -7.83
CA TRP A 14 18.17 22.09 -7.21
C TRP A 14 16.96 21.16 -7.42
N ILE A 15 15.76 21.69 -7.69
CA ILE A 15 14.54 20.86 -7.76
C ILE A 15 14.58 19.89 -8.95
N LYS A 16 15.11 20.32 -10.09
CA LYS A 16 15.22 19.48 -11.29
C LYS A 16 16.15 18.27 -11.09
N PRO A 17 17.42 18.44 -10.65
CA PRO A 17 18.30 17.30 -10.38
C PRO A 17 17.77 16.44 -9.24
N TRP A 18 17.15 17.03 -8.20
CA TRP A 18 16.51 16.26 -7.13
C TRP A 18 15.37 15.37 -7.66
N LEU A 19 14.45 15.92 -8.46
CA LEU A 19 13.37 15.13 -9.10
C LEU A 19 13.92 14.04 -10.02
N ALA A 20 15.02 14.29 -10.72
CA ALA A 20 15.68 13.30 -11.57
C ALA A 20 16.34 12.18 -10.76
N ALA A 21 16.90 12.49 -9.59
CA ALA A 21 17.58 11.52 -8.74
C ALA A 21 16.62 10.70 -7.86
N LEU A 22 15.51 11.31 -7.41
CA LEU A 22 14.61 10.75 -6.40
C LEU A 22 14.10 9.31 -6.70
N PRO A 23 13.72 8.94 -7.93
CA PRO A 23 13.29 7.57 -8.21
C PRO A 23 14.38 6.53 -7.92
N ALA A 24 15.64 6.86 -8.22
CA ALA A 24 16.78 5.96 -8.04
C ALA A 24 17.40 6.06 -6.64
N LEU A 25 17.26 7.21 -5.97
CA LEU A 25 17.85 7.55 -4.67
C LEU A 25 16.75 8.00 -3.70
N TYR A 26 15.90 7.05 -3.28
CA TYR A 26 14.72 7.35 -2.46
C TYR A 26 15.05 8.00 -1.11
N PHE A 27 16.26 7.76 -0.57
CA PHE A 27 16.75 8.39 0.66
C PHE A 27 16.91 9.92 0.55
N LEU A 28 16.80 10.51 -0.65
CA LEU A 28 16.74 11.96 -0.87
C LEU A 28 15.37 12.58 -0.55
N SER A 29 14.36 11.76 -0.22
CA SER A 29 13.01 12.22 0.15
C SER A 29 12.99 13.32 1.23
N PRO A 30 13.79 13.26 2.32
CA PRO A 30 13.82 14.31 3.36
C PRO A 30 14.23 15.71 2.86
N LEU A 31 14.92 15.84 1.72
CA LEU A 31 15.20 17.15 1.12
C LEU A 31 13.93 17.90 0.72
N ALA A 32 12.79 17.21 0.63
CA ALA A 32 11.49 17.82 0.42
C ALA A 32 11.08 18.81 1.52
N LEU A 33 11.66 18.72 2.73
CA LEU A 33 11.41 19.69 3.81
C LEU A 33 11.77 21.13 3.42
N LEU A 34 12.70 21.33 2.46
CA LEU A 34 12.99 22.66 1.90
C LEU A 34 11.79 23.27 1.14
N GLY A 35 10.82 22.44 0.76
CA GLY A 35 9.55 22.84 0.17
C GLY A 35 8.57 23.47 1.15
N LEU A 36 8.74 23.33 2.47
CA LEU A 36 7.82 23.88 3.48
C LEU A 36 7.60 25.38 3.32
N PHE A 37 8.66 26.14 3.01
CA PHE A 37 8.56 27.59 2.77
C PHE A 37 7.65 27.97 1.61
N ALA A 38 7.40 27.05 0.67
CA ALA A 38 6.50 27.29 -0.45
C ALA A 38 5.02 27.23 -0.06
N LEU A 39 4.69 26.59 1.08
CA LEU A 39 3.30 26.44 1.52
C LEU A 39 2.64 27.78 1.79
N ARG A 40 3.40 28.80 2.21
CA ARG A 40 2.89 30.17 2.43
C ARG A 40 2.27 30.80 1.16
N ASN A 41 2.61 30.27 -0.02
CA ASN A 41 2.09 30.72 -1.30
C ASN A 41 0.84 29.95 -1.75
N LEU A 42 0.33 29.02 -0.93
CA LEU A 42 -0.93 28.33 -1.21
C LEU A 42 -2.13 29.23 -0.88
N PRO A 43 -3.27 29.03 -1.57
CA PRO A 43 -4.51 29.70 -1.21
C PRO A 43 -4.89 29.47 0.27
N ARG A 44 -5.42 30.51 0.94
CA ARG A 44 -5.85 30.43 2.35
C ARG A 44 -6.73 29.21 2.68
N PRO A 45 -7.70 28.79 1.85
CA PRO A 45 -8.50 27.60 2.14
C PRO A 45 -7.67 26.32 2.21
N VAL A 46 -6.62 26.22 1.41
CA VAL A 46 -5.69 25.09 1.44
C VAL A 46 -4.86 25.13 2.71
N LEU A 47 -4.40 26.31 3.14
CA LEU A 47 -3.69 26.44 4.41
C LEU A 47 -4.54 25.96 5.58
N TRP A 48 -5.84 26.31 5.62
CA TRP A 48 -6.76 25.78 6.62
C TRP A 48 -6.95 24.26 6.52
N LEU A 49 -7.07 23.72 5.30
CA LEU A 49 -7.13 22.28 5.08
C LEU A 49 -5.87 21.56 5.57
N LEU A 50 -4.68 22.15 5.35
CA LEU A 50 -3.42 21.60 5.85
C LEU A 50 -3.31 21.71 7.37
N ILE A 51 -3.73 22.83 7.98
CA ILE A 51 -3.79 22.96 9.44
C ILE A 51 -4.73 21.89 10.02
N PHE A 52 -5.92 21.72 9.43
CA PHE A 52 -6.86 20.68 9.83
C PHE A 52 -6.25 19.28 9.69
N TYR A 53 -5.61 18.99 8.56
CA TYR A 53 -4.88 17.74 8.37
C TYR A 53 -3.84 17.54 9.48
N ALA A 54 -2.94 18.52 9.73
CA ALA A 54 -1.92 18.40 10.75
C ALA A 54 -2.52 18.12 12.14
N LEU A 55 -3.53 18.90 12.55
CA LEU A 55 -4.22 18.69 13.82
C LEU A 55 -4.89 17.30 13.89
N SER A 56 -5.49 16.85 12.78
CA SER A 56 -6.11 15.52 12.71
C SER A 56 -5.11 14.37 12.85
N GLN A 57 -3.83 14.59 12.54
CA GLN A 57 -2.78 13.58 12.73
C GLN A 57 -2.16 13.67 14.14
N LEU A 58 -1.95 14.90 14.64
CA LEU A 58 -1.23 15.15 15.89
C LEU A 58 -2.10 14.96 17.13
N LEU A 59 -3.38 15.34 17.10
CA LEU A 59 -4.27 15.20 18.26
C LEU A 59 -4.49 13.72 18.65
N PRO A 60 -4.78 12.79 17.72
CA PRO A 60 -4.87 11.37 18.07
C PRO A 60 -3.56 10.81 18.63
N ALA A 61 -2.40 11.30 18.15
CA ALA A 61 -1.09 10.84 18.62
C ALA A 61 -0.89 11.08 20.13
N LEU A 62 -1.42 12.17 20.69
CA LEU A 62 -1.38 12.47 22.12
C LEU A 62 -2.18 11.49 22.98
N LEU A 63 -3.10 10.74 22.37
CA LEU A 63 -3.97 9.76 23.03
C LEU A 63 -3.47 8.32 22.87
N THR A 64 -2.32 8.12 22.24
CA THR A 64 -1.72 6.79 22.06
C THR A 64 -0.99 6.34 23.32
N PRO A 65 -0.69 5.02 23.47
CA PRO A 65 0.09 4.52 24.60
C PRO A 65 1.49 5.15 24.73
N GLU A 66 2.11 5.52 23.60
CA GLU A 66 3.43 6.15 23.53
C GLU A 66 3.34 7.55 22.90
N PRO A 67 2.76 8.54 23.60
CA PRO A 67 2.31 9.79 23.00
C PRO A 67 3.46 10.62 22.42
N LEU A 68 4.62 10.65 23.09
CA LEU A 68 5.78 11.41 22.62
C LEU A 68 6.35 10.84 21.31
N LEU A 69 6.51 9.51 21.24
CA LEU A 69 7.01 8.84 20.04
C LEU A 69 5.99 8.98 18.89
N ALA A 70 4.72 8.72 19.15
CA ALA A 70 3.66 8.87 18.16
C ALA A 70 3.57 10.31 17.63
N LEU A 71 3.69 11.31 18.51
CA LEU A 71 3.68 12.72 18.13
C LEU A 71 4.90 13.08 17.28
N ALA A 72 6.09 12.59 17.62
CA ALA A 72 7.31 12.79 16.84
C ALA A 72 7.18 12.19 15.44
N LEU A 73 6.70 10.94 15.34
CA LEU A 73 6.51 10.24 14.07
C LEU A 73 5.39 10.88 13.22
N ALA A 74 4.28 11.28 13.83
CA ALA A 74 3.20 12.01 13.15
C ALA A 74 3.67 13.37 12.64
N SER A 75 4.48 14.08 13.42
CA SER A 75 5.10 15.36 13.03
C SER A 75 6.06 15.17 11.86
N LEU A 76 6.95 14.18 11.93
CA LEU A 76 7.89 13.86 10.85
C LEU A 76 7.15 13.55 9.54
N ARG A 77 6.13 12.68 9.59
CA ARG A 77 5.30 12.36 8.43
C ARG A 77 4.61 13.58 7.86
N THR A 78 3.99 14.38 8.72
CA THR A 78 3.24 15.58 8.33
C THR A 78 4.16 16.61 7.68
N LEU A 79 5.33 16.87 8.27
CA LEU A 79 6.32 17.81 7.74
C LEU A 79 6.87 17.32 6.39
N LEU A 80 7.17 16.03 6.24
CA LEU A 80 7.64 15.47 4.98
C LEU A 80 6.58 15.60 3.88
N LEU A 81 5.34 15.23 4.17
CA LEU A 81 4.20 15.39 3.27
C LEU A 81 4.02 16.86 2.86
N PHE A 82 4.05 17.78 3.84
CA PHE A 82 3.95 19.22 3.62
C PHE A 82 5.10 19.76 2.77
N GLY A 83 6.32 19.26 2.98
CA GLY A 83 7.47 19.55 2.13
C GLY A 83 7.22 19.15 0.68
N LEU A 84 6.76 17.91 0.44
CA LEU A 84 6.42 17.39 -0.89
C LEU A 84 5.30 18.19 -1.56
N LEU A 85 4.24 18.53 -0.82
CA LEU A 85 3.17 19.42 -1.29
C LEU A 85 3.72 20.80 -1.70
N GLY A 86 4.61 21.37 -0.88
CA GLY A 86 5.24 22.66 -1.17
C GLY A 86 6.12 22.63 -2.41
N LEU A 87 6.86 21.53 -2.64
CA LEU A 87 7.58 21.33 -3.90
C LEU A 87 6.64 21.21 -5.09
N GLY A 88 5.55 20.45 -4.95
CA GLY A 88 4.48 20.37 -5.94
C GLY A 88 3.91 21.74 -6.32
N GLN A 89 3.65 22.58 -5.31
CA GLN A 89 3.20 23.96 -5.49
C GLN A 89 4.19 24.77 -6.34
N ARG A 90 5.51 24.64 -6.06
CA ARG A 90 6.57 25.36 -6.79
C ARG A 90 6.72 24.94 -8.24
N LEU A 91 6.36 23.70 -8.59
CA LEU A 91 6.49 23.24 -9.96
C LEU A 91 5.56 23.98 -10.93
N GLN A 92 4.46 24.58 -10.46
CA GLN A 92 3.51 25.41 -11.22
C GLN A 92 2.86 24.77 -12.47
N THR A 93 3.47 23.79 -13.13
CA THR A 93 2.97 23.16 -14.33
C THR A 93 3.40 21.69 -14.32
N PRO A 94 2.55 20.77 -14.81
CA PRO A 94 2.92 19.36 -14.92
C PRO A 94 4.20 19.11 -15.74
N LYS A 95 4.52 20.01 -16.68
CA LYS A 95 5.71 19.95 -17.53
C LYS A 95 7.02 19.86 -16.73
N GLN A 96 7.04 20.45 -15.53
CA GLN A 96 8.24 20.46 -14.69
C GLN A 96 8.52 19.12 -14.00
N LEU A 97 7.62 18.14 -14.10
CA LEU A 97 7.85 16.76 -13.66
C LEU A 97 8.74 15.96 -14.63
N ARG A 98 9.02 16.49 -15.83
CA ARG A 98 9.85 15.82 -16.85
C ARG A 98 11.19 15.27 -16.33
N PRO A 99 11.95 15.93 -15.43
CA PRO A 99 13.21 15.39 -14.92
C PRO A 99 13.05 14.01 -14.26
N ALA A 100 11.90 13.71 -13.66
CA ALA A 100 11.65 12.41 -13.02
C ALA A 100 11.77 11.22 -14.00
N LEU A 101 11.57 11.44 -15.30
CA LEU A 101 11.76 10.41 -16.33
C LEU A 101 13.20 9.91 -16.41
N ILE A 102 14.19 10.73 -16.05
CA ILE A 102 15.60 10.33 -16.02
C ILE A 102 15.80 9.28 -14.94
N GLY A 103 15.36 9.56 -13.70
CA GLY A 103 15.46 8.61 -12.60
C GLY A 103 14.63 7.36 -12.83
N LEU A 104 13.42 7.50 -13.37
CA LEU A 104 12.58 6.36 -13.76
C LEU A 104 13.30 5.46 -14.77
N SER A 105 13.94 6.05 -15.79
CA SER A 105 14.72 5.28 -16.76
C SER A 105 15.88 4.54 -16.10
N ALA A 106 16.57 5.16 -15.14
CA ALA A 106 17.63 4.52 -14.37
C ALA A 106 17.10 3.33 -13.54
N VAL A 107 15.94 3.46 -12.90
CA VAL A 107 15.28 2.36 -12.17
C VAL A 107 14.92 1.21 -13.12
N TYR A 108 14.34 1.50 -14.28
CA TYR A 108 13.97 0.48 -15.27
C TYR A 108 15.18 -0.30 -15.77
N LEU A 109 16.25 0.41 -16.14
CA LEU A 109 17.49 -0.21 -16.61
C LEU A 109 18.14 -1.03 -15.50
N THR A 110 18.13 -0.53 -14.26
CA THR A 110 18.66 -1.25 -13.10
C THR A 110 17.89 -2.55 -12.85
N ALA A 111 16.55 -2.52 -12.94
CA ALA A 111 15.73 -3.73 -12.74
C ALA A 111 16.02 -4.80 -13.80
N LEU A 112 16.11 -4.39 -15.07
CA LEU A 112 16.42 -5.31 -16.19
C LEU A 112 17.83 -5.89 -16.06
N LEU A 113 18.82 -5.03 -15.79
CA LEU A 113 20.22 -5.46 -15.64
C LEU A 113 20.39 -6.37 -14.42
N PHE A 114 19.84 -6.00 -13.27
CA PHE A 114 19.96 -6.77 -12.03
C PHE A 114 19.28 -8.14 -12.14
N SER A 115 18.09 -8.20 -12.72
CA SER A 115 17.40 -9.47 -12.98
C SER A 115 18.19 -10.36 -13.95
N SER A 116 18.80 -9.76 -14.98
CA SER A 116 19.62 -10.50 -15.96
C SER A 116 20.92 -11.02 -15.33
N LEU A 117 21.59 -10.21 -14.51
CA LEU A 117 22.82 -10.58 -13.81
C LEU A 117 22.60 -11.70 -12.78
N GLN A 118 21.41 -11.77 -12.20
CA GLN A 118 21.00 -12.88 -11.30
C GLN A 118 20.65 -14.17 -12.05
N GLY A 119 20.74 -14.19 -13.38
CA GLY A 119 20.42 -15.36 -14.20
C GLY A 119 18.94 -15.75 -14.16
N VAL A 120 18.07 -14.81 -13.81
CA VAL A 120 16.64 -15.10 -13.66
C VAL A 120 15.97 -15.04 -15.03
N ASP A 121 15.24 -16.08 -15.40
CA ASP A 121 14.43 -16.07 -16.62
C ASP A 121 13.26 -15.08 -16.46
N LEU A 122 13.36 -13.97 -17.19
CA LEU A 122 12.44 -12.82 -17.11
C LEU A 122 11.00 -13.16 -17.52
N LEU A 123 10.78 -14.28 -18.22
CA LEU A 123 9.46 -14.71 -18.67
C LEU A 123 8.74 -15.62 -17.66
N THR A 124 9.51 -16.31 -16.81
CA THR A 124 8.97 -17.24 -15.81
C THR A 124 8.99 -16.65 -14.39
N THR A 125 9.88 -15.70 -14.14
CA THR A 125 10.05 -15.04 -12.84
C THR A 125 9.64 -13.56 -12.88
N ARG A 126 9.45 -12.96 -11.71
CA ARG A 126 9.18 -11.52 -11.61
C ARG A 126 10.50 -10.76 -11.62
N LEU A 127 10.50 -9.56 -12.19
CA LEU A 127 11.66 -8.66 -12.08
C LEU A 127 12.09 -8.48 -10.62
N THR A 128 13.40 -8.55 -10.42
CA THR A 128 14.07 -8.26 -9.16
C THR A 128 14.76 -6.90 -9.24
N HIS A 129 14.84 -6.23 -8.09
CA HIS A 129 15.53 -4.94 -7.96
C HIS A 129 16.14 -4.84 -6.55
N PRO A 130 17.28 -4.13 -6.37
CA PRO A 130 17.98 -4.10 -5.08
C PRO A 130 17.15 -3.63 -3.88
N TYR A 131 16.10 -2.82 -4.11
CA TYR A 131 15.28 -2.26 -3.04
C TYR A 131 13.81 -2.01 -3.41
N MET A 132 13.38 -2.39 -4.62
CA MET A 132 11.98 -2.22 -5.04
C MET A 132 11.35 -3.59 -5.23
N THR A 133 10.13 -3.76 -4.71
CA THR A 133 9.34 -4.96 -5.00
C THR A 133 8.88 -4.95 -6.46
N SER A 134 8.50 -6.11 -6.98
CA SER A 134 7.86 -6.22 -8.31
C SER A 134 6.61 -5.33 -8.44
N ILE A 135 5.81 -5.20 -7.38
CA ILE A 135 4.64 -4.29 -7.37
C ILE A 135 5.10 -2.84 -7.50
N THR A 136 6.10 -2.43 -6.72
CA THR A 136 6.67 -1.08 -6.77
C THR A 136 7.22 -0.76 -8.17
N LEU A 137 7.95 -1.69 -8.79
CA LEU A 137 8.46 -1.57 -10.16
C LEU A 137 7.33 -1.36 -11.19
N GLY A 138 6.24 -2.11 -11.06
CA GLY A 138 5.07 -1.90 -11.90
C GLY A 138 4.47 -0.51 -11.73
N LEU A 139 4.37 0.01 -10.49
CA LEU A 139 3.78 1.33 -10.23
C LEU A 139 4.64 2.47 -10.78
N VAL A 140 5.97 2.43 -10.56
CA VAL A 140 6.86 3.43 -11.17
C VAL A 140 6.77 3.38 -12.70
N SER A 141 6.58 2.19 -13.28
CA SER A 141 6.38 2.02 -14.72
C SER A 141 5.09 2.67 -15.21
N ALA A 142 3.98 2.53 -14.47
CA ALA A 142 2.73 3.24 -14.76
C ALA A 142 2.94 4.76 -14.78
N TYR A 143 3.75 5.29 -13.85
CA TYR A 143 4.08 6.72 -13.80
C TYR A 143 4.86 7.15 -15.06
N GLY A 144 5.84 6.36 -15.48
CA GLY A 144 6.59 6.58 -16.70
C GLY A 144 5.71 6.64 -17.94
N ILE A 145 4.73 5.74 -18.04
CA ILE A 145 3.75 5.69 -19.14
C ILE A 145 2.90 6.97 -19.14
N TRP A 146 2.31 7.34 -18.01
CA TRP A 146 1.47 8.55 -17.92
C TRP A 146 2.25 9.82 -18.23
N LEU A 147 3.47 9.95 -17.71
CA LEU A 147 4.38 11.05 -18.02
C LEU A 147 4.67 11.08 -19.53
N CYS A 148 4.99 9.94 -20.15
CA CYS A 148 5.27 9.86 -21.58
C CYS A 148 4.02 10.10 -22.44
N ILE A 149 2.80 9.93 -21.96
CA ILE A 149 1.57 10.15 -22.74
C ILE A 149 1.02 11.57 -22.57
N PHE A 150 0.99 12.09 -21.35
CA PHE A 150 0.33 13.36 -21.04
C PHE A 150 1.28 14.55 -20.94
N LEU A 151 2.60 14.36 -20.79
CA LEU A 151 3.54 15.48 -20.89
C LEU A 151 3.70 15.93 -22.35
N PRO A 152 3.79 17.25 -22.60
CA PRO A 152 4.11 17.78 -23.92
C PRO A 152 5.59 17.60 -24.25
N GLY A 153 5.90 17.40 -25.53
CA GLY A 153 7.27 17.27 -26.01
C GLY A 153 7.40 16.35 -27.24
N ARG A 154 8.61 16.30 -27.79
CA ARG A 154 8.96 15.49 -28.97
C ARG A 154 8.79 13.99 -28.71
N TRP A 155 8.28 13.27 -29.70
CA TRP A 155 8.06 11.82 -29.61
C TRP A 155 9.36 11.01 -29.46
N LEU A 156 10.50 11.52 -29.97
CA LEU A 156 11.78 10.82 -29.99
C LEU A 156 12.26 10.32 -28.62
N TRP A 157 12.02 11.06 -27.52
CA TRP A 157 12.39 10.59 -26.18
C TRP A 157 11.22 9.90 -25.47
N ARG A 158 9.98 10.25 -25.84
CA ARG A 158 8.76 9.72 -25.21
C ARG A 158 8.54 8.25 -25.57
N LEU A 159 8.78 7.90 -26.83
CA LEU A 159 8.59 6.56 -27.34
C LEU A 159 9.55 5.55 -26.68
N PRO A 160 10.89 5.73 -26.68
CA PRO A 160 11.78 4.75 -26.07
C PRO A 160 11.57 4.61 -24.56
N ILE A 161 11.35 5.73 -23.83
CA ILE A 161 11.10 5.65 -22.38
C ILE A 161 9.72 5.02 -22.09
N GLY A 162 8.71 5.35 -22.90
CA GLY A 162 7.38 4.76 -22.77
C GLY A 162 7.38 3.26 -23.06
N LEU A 163 8.12 2.81 -24.07
CA LEU A 163 8.32 1.39 -24.38
C LEU A 163 9.09 0.68 -23.27
N LEU A 164 10.17 1.29 -22.75
CA LEU A 164 10.92 0.74 -21.63
C LEU A 164 10.03 0.59 -20.39
N ALA A 165 9.23 1.61 -20.05
CA ALA A 165 8.28 1.55 -18.95
C ALA A 165 7.22 0.47 -19.19
N LEU A 166 6.67 0.33 -20.40
CA LEU A 166 5.72 -0.73 -20.73
C LEU A 166 6.34 -2.12 -20.57
N THR A 167 7.58 -2.32 -21.02
CA THR A 167 8.31 -3.57 -20.86
C THR A 167 8.48 -3.93 -19.38
N VAL A 168 8.95 -2.99 -18.54
CA VAL A 168 9.10 -3.23 -17.11
C VAL A 168 7.75 -3.46 -16.42
N LEU A 169 6.70 -2.75 -16.82
CA LEU A 169 5.34 -2.98 -16.29
C LEU A 169 4.88 -4.41 -16.55
N LEU A 170 5.04 -4.91 -17.77
CA LEU A 170 4.63 -6.28 -18.15
C LEU A 170 5.50 -7.33 -17.43
N LEU A 171 6.82 -7.15 -17.43
CA LEU A 171 7.77 -8.07 -16.77
C LEU A 171 7.70 -8.03 -15.24
N SER A 172 7.09 -6.98 -14.65
CA SER A 172 6.82 -6.95 -13.20
C SER A 172 5.89 -8.09 -12.77
N GLY A 173 5.06 -8.62 -13.68
CA GLY A 173 4.16 -9.74 -13.42
C GLY A 173 3.13 -9.45 -12.31
N SER A 174 2.73 -8.18 -12.16
CA SER A 174 1.80 -7.71 -11.13
C SER A 174 0.52 -7.11 -11.74
N ARG A 175 -0.64 -7.64 -11.32
CA ARG A 175 -1.97 -7.19 -11.77
C ARG A 175 -2.31 -5.77 -11.30
N GLY A 176 -1.95 -5.45 -10.06
CA GLY A 176 -2.27 -4.17 -9.44
C GLY A 176 -1.78 -2.98 -10.27
N PRO A 177 -0.48 -2.88 -10.59
CA PRO A 177 0.05 -1.81 -11.42
C PRO A 177 -0.52 -1.74 -12.84
N LEU A 178 -0.88 -2.88 -13.45
CA LEU A 178 -1.53 -2.90 -14.76
C LEU A 178 -2.93 -2.27 -14.71
N LEU A 179 -3.73 -2.64 -13.70
CA LEU A 179 -5.04 -2.04 -13.46
C LEU A 179 -4.92 -0.54 -13.16
N VAL A 180 -3.99 -0.18 -12.30
CA VAL A 180 -3.66 1.21 -11.97
C VAL A 180 -3.34 2.00 -13.23
N MET A 181 -2.42 1.51 -14.06
CA MET A 181 -2.02 2.13 -15.32
C MET A 181 -3.23 2.35 -16.23
N GLY A 182 -4.07 1.31 -16.42
CA GLY A 182 -5.27 1.38 -17.26
C GLY A 182 -6.29 2.39 -16.75
N ILE A 183 -6.57 2.40 -15.45
CA ILE A 183 -7.51 3.35 -14.85
C ILE A 183 -6.96 4.78 -14.95
N GLY A 184 -5.68 4.99 -14.69
CA GLY A 184 -5.04 6.29 -14.85
C GLY A 184 -5.08 6.79 -16.30
N LEU A 185 -4.87 5.92 -17.29
CA LEU A 185 -5.07 6.29 -18.69
C LEU A 185 -6.52 6.67 -18.96
N LEU A 186 -7.47 5.83 -18.56
CA LEU A 186 -8.90 6.07 -18.76
C LEU A 186 -9.31 7.45 -18.23
N THR A 187 -8.99 7.74 -16.97
CA THR A 187 -9.35 9.02 -16.33
C THR A 187 -8.62 10.20 -16.96
N GLY A 188 -7.32 10.07 -17.24
CA GLY A 188 -6.54 11.10 -17.93
C GLY A 188 -7.11 11.45 -19.31
N PHE A 189 -7.56 10.46 -20.08
CA PHE A 189 -8.18 10.69 -21.38
C PHE A 189 -9.63 11.19 -21.30
N LEU A 190 -10.43 10.75 -20.33
CA LEU A 190 -11.79 11.25 -20.10
C LEU A 190 -11.80 12.75 -19.81
N VAL A 191 -10.80 13.19 -19.04
CA VAL A 191 -10.60 14.60 -18.67
C VAL A 191 -10.02 15.42 -19.83
N ASN A 192 -9.29 14.78 -20.75
CA ASN A 192 -8.67 15.43 -21.90
C ASN A 192 -9.65 15.60 -23.08
N GLN A 193 -10.21 16.80 -23.26
CA GLN A 193 -11.24 17.06 -24.27
C GLN A 193 -10.81 16.78 -25.72
N GLY A 194 -9.54 16.99 -26.07
CA GLY A 194 -9.06 16.83 -27.46
C GLY A 194 -8.77 15.38 -27.87
N ARG A 195 -8.94 14.42 -26.95
CA ARG A 195 -8.48 13.03 -27.14
C ARG A 195 -9.47 11.98 -26.63
N LYS A 196 -10.75 12.34 -26.50
CA LYS A 196 -11.79 11.41 -26.00
C LYS A 196 -11.95 10.16 -26.87
N TRP A 197 -11.68 10.24 -28.17
CA TRP A 197 -11.68 9.06 -29.05
C TRP A 197 -10.65 8.00 -28.63
N LEU A 198 -9.54 8.42 -28.00
CA LEU A 198 -8.54 7.50 -27.47
C LEU A 198 -9.05 6.69 -26.27
N VAL A 199 -10.10 7.13 -25.59
CA VAL A 199 -10.78 6.33 -24.55
C VAL A 199 -11.40 5.08 -25.19
N GLY A 200 -12.08 5.24 -26.32
CA GLY A 200 -12.66 4.12 -27.07
C GLY A 200 -11.59 3.15 -27.55
N THR A 201 -10.47 3.64 -28.10
CA THR A 201 -9.36 2.77 -28.52
C THR A 201 -8.64 2.11 -27.36
N LEU A 202 -8.52 2.76 -26.21
CA LEU A 202 -7.94 2.16 -25.01
C LEU A 202 -8.83 1.07 -24.45
N LEU A 203 -10.14 1.28 -24.40
CA LEU A 203 -11.08 0.26 -23.96
C LEU A 203 -11.06 -0.94 -24.92
N ALA A 204 -11.12 -0.70 -26.23
CA ALA A 204 -10.99 -1.77 -27.23
C ALA A 204 -9.65 -2.50 -27.13
N GLY A 205 -8.55 -1.75 -27.01
CA GLY A 205 -7.20 -2.31 -26.83
C GLY A 205 -7.06 -3.10 -25.54
N ALA A 206 -7.64 -2.64 -24.44
CA ALA A 206 -7.64 -3.37 -23.16
C ALA A 206 -8.44 -4.66 -23.25
N ILE A 207 -9.60 -4.65 -23.93
CA ILE A 207 -10.40 -5.86 -24.18
C ILE A 207 -9.62 -6.85 -25.04
N ILE A 208 -8.98 -6.39 -26.12
CA ILE A 208 -8.15 -7.23 -27.00
C ILE A 208 -6.95 -7.79 -26.22
N LEU A 209 -6.28 -6.97 -25.40
CA LEU A 209 -5.13 -7.40 -24.62
C LEU A 209 -5.53 -8.41 -23.54
N ALA A 210 -6.64 -8.18 -22.85
CA ALA A 210 -7.17 -9.12 -21.86
C ALA A 210 -7.56 -10.45 -22.50
N GLY A 211 -8.29 -10.41 -23.63
CA GLY A 211 -8.64 -11.61 -24.40
C GLY A 211 -7.41 -12.34 -24.95
N GLY A 212 -6.41 -11.60 -25.43
CA GLY A 212 -5.14 -12.14 -25.92
C GLY A 212 -4.31 -12.78 -24.81
N VAL A 213 -4.17 -12.12 -23.66
CA VAL A 213 -3.50 -12.66 -22.47
C VAL A 213 -4.17 -13.94 -21.99
N SER A 214 -5.50 -13.97 -21.92
CA SER A 214 -6.22 -15.17 -21.51
C SER A 214 -6.10 -16.30 -22.53
N PHE A 215 -6.22 -16.00 -23.82
CA PHE A 215 -6.08 -16.99 -24.88
C PHE A 215 -4.64 -17.57 -24.96
N LEU A 216 -3.63 -16.70 -24.85
CA LEU A 216 -2.22 -17.11 -24.86
C LEU A 216 -1.82 -17.80 -23.56
N GLY A 217 -2.32 -17.35 -22.41
CA GLY A 217 -2.05 -17.93 -21.10
C GLY A 217 -2.47 -19.41 -21.04
N GLN A 218 -3.68 -19.71 -21.51
CA GLN A 218 -4.19 -21.08 -21.59
C GLN A 218 -3.34 -21.99 -22.49
N ARG A 219 -2.69 -21.45 -23.53
CA ARG A 219 -1.91 -22.25 -24.49
C ARG A 219 -0.42 -22.35 -24.18
N THR A 220 0.17 -21.33 -23.57
CA THR A 220 1.62 -21.20 -23.51
C THR A 220 2.25 -21.63 -22.19
N GLN A 221 1.45 -22.00 -21.18
CA GLN A 221 1.91 -22.35 -19.82
C GLN A 221 2.88 -21.31 -19.20
N LEU A 222 2.90 -20.09 -19.73
CA LEU A 222 3.78 -19.04 -19.25
C LEU A 222 3.33 -18.62 -17.85
N ALA A 223 4.18 -18.86 -16.86
CA ALA A 223 3.89 -18.54 -15.46
C ALA A 223 3.54 -17.06 -15.25
N ALA A 224 4.10 -16.14 -16.04
CA ALA A 224 3.75 -14.72 -15.99
C ALA A 224 2.29 -14.46 -16.36
N LEU A 225 1.73 -15.16 -17.36
CA LEU A 225 0.33 -15.01 -17.78
C LEU A 225 -0.62 -15.66 -16.78
N ASN A 226 -0.30 -16.87 -16.31
CA ASN A 226 -1.09 -17.55 -15.27
C ASN A 226 -1.18 -16.74 -13.97
N ARG A 227 -0.11 -16.03 -13.61
CA ARG A 227 -0.12 -15.10 -12.47
C ARG A 227 -1.07 -13.94 -12.66
N LEU A 228 -1.38 -13.51 -13.89
CA LEU A 228 -2.35 -12.42 -14.12
C LEU A 228 -3.81 -12.90 -14.00
N GLU A 229 -4.07 -14.20 -14.13
CA GLU A 229 -5.42 -14.79 -14.08
C GLU A 229 -5.89 -15.20 -12.68
N GLN A 230 -4.96 -15.52 -11.76
CA GLN A 230 -5.34 -15.87 -10.38
C GLN A 230 -6.02 -14.68 -9.67
N LEU A 231 -6.99 -14.94 -8.77
CA LEU A 231 -7.72 -13.90 -8.01
C LEU A 231 -7.38 -13.97 -6.51
N ASP A 232 -6.14 -14.32 -6.18
CA ASP A 232 -5.68 -14.48 -4.81
C ASP A 232 -5.38 -13.14 -4.12
N LEU A 233 -5.66 -13.07 -2.82
CA LEU A 233 -5.40 -11.89 -1.98
C LEU A 233 -3.98 -11.88 -1.37
N THR A 234 -3.14 -12.86 -1.71
CA THR A 234 -1.74 -12.98 -1.25
C THR A 234 -1.55 -12.79 0.26
N GLY A 235 -2.49 -13.27 1.08
CA GLY A 235 -2.43 -13.16 2.55
C GLY A 235 -2.86 -11.79 3.12
N ARG A 236 -3.27 -10.83 2.29
CA ARG A 236 -3.74 -9.51 2.76
C ARG A 236 -4.95 -9.61 3.68
N GLN A 237 -5.78 -10.65 3.54
CA GLN A 237 -6.90 -10.91 4.43
C GLN A 237 -6.46 -11.13 5.89
N PHE A 238 -5.30 -11.75 6.13
CA PHE A 238 -4.78 -11.95 7.49
C PHE A 238 -4.37 -10.61 8.11
N ILE A 239 -3.65 -9.80 7.34
CA ILE A 239 -3.18 -8.48 7.75
C ILE A 239 -4.37 -7.55 8.01
N TRP A 240 -5.40 -7.58 7.17
CA TRP A 240 -6.61 -6.79 7.34
C TRP A 240 -7.38 -7.17 8.59
N GLN A 241 -7.58 -8.46 8.86
CA GLN A 241 -8.26 -8.92 10.07
C GLN A 241 -7.46 -8.55 11.34
N ASN A 242 -6.13 -8.66 11.29
CA ASN A 242 -5.27 -8.24 12.40
C ASN A 242 -5.32 -6.72 12.62
N THR A 243 -5.30 -5.94 11.55
CA THR A 243 -5.44 -4.48 11.61
C THR A 243 -6.81 -4.07 12.18
N LEU A 244 -7.88 -4.78 11.83
CA LEU A 244 -9.21 -4.56 12.41
C LEU A 244 -9.23 -4.82 13.92
N SER A 245 -8.55 -5.86 14.40
CA SER A 245 -8.46 -6.10 15.85
C SER A 245 -7.71 -4.97 16.58
N ILE A 246 -6.70 -4.37 15.94
CA ILE A 246 -5.98 -3.21 16.48
C ILE A 246 -6.90 -1.98 16.52
N ILE A 247 -7.69 -1.75 15.46
CA ILE A 247 -8.71 -0.69 15.43
C ILE A 247 -9.74 -0.91 16.54
N GLN A 248 -10.17 -2.15 16.80
CA GLN A 248 -11.13 -2.43 17.87
C GLN A 248 -10.56 -2.10 19.26
N ASN A 249 -9.25 -2.27 19.45
CA ASN A 249 -8.60 -2.00 20.73
C ASN A 249 -8.22 -0.52 20.91
N ALA A 250 -7.95 0.22 19.83
CA ALA A 250 -7.66 1.65 19.85
C ALA A 250 -8.53 2.44 18.83
N PRO A 251 -9.87 2.46 19.00
CA PRO A 251 -10.80 2.89 17.94
C PRO A 251 -10.77 4.38 17.62
N LEU A 252 -10.41 5.22 18.61
CA LEU A 252 -10.46 6.67 18.51
C LEU A 252 -9.10 7.29 18.16
N SER A 253 -8.03 6.84 18.81
CA SER A 253 -6.68 7.38 18.63
C SER A 253 -5.89 6.67 17.55
N GLY A 254 -6.19 5.38 17.31
CA GLY A 254 -5.25 4.46 16.70
C GLY A 254 -4.04 4.19 17.60
N VAL A 255 -3.02 3.53 17.05
CA VAL A 255 -1.76 3.19 17.74
C VAL A 255 -0.63 4.20 17.50
N GLY A 256 -0.85 5.22 16.67
CA GLY A 256 0.14 6.22 16.29
C GLY A 256 0.72 6.01 14.89
N SER A 257 1.13 7.11 14.26
CA SER A 257 1.76 7.09 12.92
C SER A 257 3.03 6.25 12.93
N TYR A 258 3.20 5.35 11.96
CA TYR A 258 4.33 4.40 11.87
C TYR A 258 4.45 3.39 13.01
N ARG A 259 3.44 3.26 13.87
CA ARG A 259 3.40 2.26 14.95
C ARG A 259 2.58 1.04 14.61
N LEU A 260 1.82 1.04 13.52
CA LEU A 260 1.02 -0.12 13.12
C LEU A 260 1.88 -1.38 12.92
N GLY A 261 3.07 -1.22 12.32
CA GLY A 261 3.99 -2.33 12.13
C GLY A 261 4.40 -2.99 13.45
N HIS A 262 4.53 -2.23 14.53
CA HIS A 262 4.91 -2.74 15.84
C HIS A 262 3.84 -3.67 16.40
N SER A 263 2.58 -3.27 16.23
CA SER A 263 1.41 -4.05 16.63
C SER A 263 1.16 -5.28 15.75
N LEU A 264 1.59 -5.25 14.48
CA LEU A 264 1.40 -6.36 13.53
C LEU A 264 2.57 -7.36 13.47
N ALA A 265 3.77 -6.95 13.88
CA ALA A 265 5.00 -7.72 13.67
C ALA A 265 4.97 -9.08 14.39
N SER A 266 5.30 -10.15 13.66
CA SER A 266 5.49 -11.48 14.23
C SER A 266 6.78 -11.52 15.08
N PRO A 267 6.83 -12.30 16.18
CA PRO A 267 8.07 -12.54 16.93
C PRO A 267 9.20 -13.16 16.09
N SER A 268 8.87 -13.86 15.00
CA SER A 268 9.82 -14.66 14.22
C SER A 268 10.23 -14.08 12.88
N GLU A 269 9.60 -12.99 12.43
CA GLU A 269 9.80 -12.44 11.09
C GLU A 269 10.13 -10.94 11.14
N CYS A 270 11.09 -10.52 10.31
CA CYS A 270 11.34 -9.11 10.07
C CYS A 270 11.07 -8.73 8.62
N TYR A 271 10.29 -7.67 8.46
CA TYR A 271 9.96 -7.07 7.18
C TYR A 271 10.81 -5.81 6.94
N THR A 272 11.71 -5.87 5.94
CA THR A 272 12.41 -4.70 5.40
C THR A 272 12.14 -4.55 3.90
N PHE A 273 12.29 -3.34 3.35
CA PHE A 273 12.09 -3.10 1.91
C PHE A 273 13.05 -3.88 1.00
N THR A 274 14.22 -4.28 1.50
CA THR A 274 15.36 -4.68 0.66
C THR A 274 15.50 -6.18 0.44
N ARG A 275 14.96 -7.07 1.29
CA ARG A 275 15.21 -8.52 1.19
C ARG A 275 14.02 -9.37 1.64
N PRO A 276 13.03 -9.65 0.76
CA PRO A 276 11.87 -10.49 1.12
C PRO A 276 12.20 -11.95 1.42
N ASN A 277 13.40 -12.44 1.05
CA ASN A 277 13.81 -13.85 1.22
C ASN A 277 14.85 -14.08 2.34
N GLU A 278 15.39 -13.03 2.97
CA GLU A 278 16.33 -13.18 4.08
C GLU A 278 15.61 -12.98 5.42
N ARG A 279 15.37 -14.08 6.13
CA ARG A 279 14.58 -14.09 7.37
C ARG A 279 15.32 -13.58 8.62
N ASN A 280 16.64 -13.36 8.56
CA ASN A 280 17.50 -13.26 9.76
C ASN A 280 18.29 -11.95 9.95
N ALA A 281 18.03 -10.86 9.21
CA ALA A 281 18.87 -9.65 9.29
C ALA A 281 18.06 -8.36 9.43
N CYS A 282 17.26 -8.24 10.48
CA CYS A 282 16.62 -6.97 10.80
C CYS A 282 17.65 -6.03 11.44
N PRO A 283 18.01 -4.90 10.81
CA PRO A 283 18.88 -3.93 11.45
C PRO A 283 18.27 -3.50 12.79
N ALA A 284 19.10 -3.27 13.81
CA ALA A 284 18.63 -2.91 15.15
C ALA A 284 17.66 -1.72 15.14
N TRP A 285 17.92 -0.73 14.28
CA TRP A 285 17.03 0.44 14.11
C TRP A 285 15.64 0.06 13.59
N ALA A 286 15.52 -0.92 12.70
CA ALA A 286 14.24 -1.35 12.13
C ALA A 286 13.42 -2.14 13.15
N ARG A 287 14.09 -2.95 13.98
CA ARG A 287 13.49 -3.60 15.16
C ARG A 287 13.02 -2.57 16.18
N ALA A 288 13.87 -1.60 16.52
CA ALA A 288 13.57 -0.56 17.50
C ALA A 288 12.37 0.31 17.10
N LEU A 289 12.21 0.61 15.81
CA LEU A 289 11.05 1.36 15.31
C LEU A 289 9.78 0.50 15.14
N GLY A 290 9.87 -0.81 15.38
CA GLY A 290 8.73 -1.72 15.27
C GLY A 290 8.33 -1.99 13.82
N GLN A 291 9.29 -2.18 12.92
CA GLN A 291 9.04 -2.60 11.52
C GLN A 291 7.99 -1.71 10.81
N PRO A 292 8.23 -0.39 10.68
CA PRO A 292 7.19 0.57 10.28
C PRO A 292 6.62 0.33 8.87
N TRP A 293 7.29 -0.50 8.05
CA TRP A 293 6.88 -0.86 6.69
C TRP A 293 6.04 -2.13 6.60
N LEU A 294 5.76 -2.76 7.74
CA LEU A 294 4.66 -3.69 7.86
C LEU A 294 3.36 -2.89 7.93
N ILE A 295 2.63 -2.88 6.82
CA ILE A 295 1.49 -1.99 6.57
C ILE A 295 0.20 -2.80 6.41
N ALA A 296 -0.93 -2.14 6.61
CA ALA A 296 -2.26 -2.71 6.43
C ALA A 296 -2.59 -3.05 4.97
N HIS A 297 -1.80 -2.60 3.99
CA HIS A 297 -2.11 -2.79 2.57
C HIS A 297 -3.53 -2.31 2.17
N ASN A 298 -4.02 -1.27 2.83
CA ASN A 298 -5.25 -0.54 2.47
C ASN A 298 -5.14 0.84 3.15
N ALA A 299 -5.34 1.93 2.41
CA ALA A 299 -5.12 3.26 2.97
C ALA A 299 -6.11 3.60 4.10
N THR A 300 -7.38 3.21 3.98
CA THR A 300 -8.36 3.48 5.04
C THR A 300 -8.03 2.70 6.31
N LEU A 301 -7.75 1.39 6.20
CA LEU A 301 -7.36 0.57 7.34
C LEU A 301 -6.08 1.10 8.00
N GLN A 302 -5.06 1.44 7.22
CA GLN A 302 -3.82 2.01 7.75
C GLN A 302 -4.12 3.30 8.52
N GLN A 303 -4.83 4.23 7.88
CA GLN A 303 -5.03 5.56 8.45
C GLN A 303 -5.89 5.51 9.70
N TRP A 304 -6.94 4.66 9.73
CA TRP A 304 -7.74 4.45 10.93
C TRP A 304 -6.91 3.80 12.03
N ALA A 305 -6.19 2.72 11.72
CA ALA A 305 -5.39 2.02 12.73
C ALA A 305 -4.30 2.91 13.34
N GLU A 306 -3.73 3.85 12.60
CA GLU A 306 -2.67 4.73 13.11
C GLU A 306 -3.17 6.03 13.74
N THR A 307 -4.30 6.58 13.30
CA THR A 307 -4.73 7.95 13.68
C THR A 307 -6.22 8.09 13.96
N GLY A 308 -6.95 6.96 13.97
CA GLY A 308 -8.38 6.94 14.25
C GLY A 308 -9.24 7.59 13.16
N PRO A 309 -10.54 7.80 13.46
CA PRO A 309 -11.48 8.41 12.53
C PRO A 309 -11.13 9.86 12.21
N LEU A 310 -10.57 10.61 13.17
CA LEU A 310 -10.20 12.02 12.96
C LEU A 310 -9.07 12.15 11.93
N GLY A 311 -7.98 11.40 12.09
CA GLY A 311 -6.88 11.42 11.13
C GLY A 311 -7.28 10.86 9.77
N THR A 312 -8.20 9.88 9.74
CA THR A 312 -8.81 9.37 8.50
C THR A 312 -9.60 10.48 7.78
N LEU A 313 -10.45 11.21 8.48
CA LEU A 313 -11.19 12.33 7.92
C LEU A 313 -10.27 13.40 7.33
N GLY A 314 -9.22 13.80 8.06
CA GLY A 314 -8.23 14.77 7.59
C GLY A 314 -7.54 14.33 6.30
N LEU A 315 -7.11 13.08 6.23
CA LEU A 315 -6.51 12.51 5.02
C LEU A 315 -7.49 12.57 3.84
N PHE A 316 -8.71 12.05 3.99
CA PHE A 316 -9.66 11.94 2.88
C PHE A 316 -10.19 13.29 2.40
N LEU A 317 -10.27 14.31 3.25
CA LEU A 317 -10.54 15.68 2.80
C LEU A 317 -9.40 16.24 1.94
N LEU A 318 -8.15 15.99 2.32
CA LEU A 318 -6.97 16.41 1.55
C LEU A 318 -6.92 15.71 0.18
N LEU A 319 -7.13 14.39 0.17
CA LEU A 319 -7.19 13.58 -1.06
C LEU A 319 -8.36 14.01 -1.96
N GLY A 320 -9.54 14.22 -1.36
CA GLY A 320 -10.75 14.69 -2.05
C GLY A 320 -10.55 16.04 -2.72
N ALA A 321 -9.92 16.99 -2.03
CA ALA A 321 -9.58 18.31 -2.59
C ALA A 321 -8.65 18.19 -3.80
N ALA A 322 -7.58 17.39 -3.70
CA ALA A 322 -6.63 17.22 -4.78
C ALA A 322 -7.27 16.59 -6.02
N LEU A 323 -8.05 15.52 -5.81
CA LEU A 323 -8.71 14.81 -6.90
C LEU A 323 -9.78 15.68 -7.55
N TRP A 324 -10.62 16.34 -6.76
CA TRP A 324 -11.64 17.27 -7.25
C TRP A 324 -11.04 18.34 -8.17
N ILE A 325 -9.94 18.96 -7.73
CA ILE A 325 -9.26 19.98 -8.54
C ILE A 325 -8.68 19.40 -9.82
N SER A 326 -8.04 18.22 -9.76
CA SER A 326 -7.47 17.60 -10.97
C SER A 326 -8.51 17.35 -12.06
N VAL A 327 -9.71 16.91 -11.67
CA VAL A 327 -10.81 16.61 -12.59
C VAL A 327 -11.47 17.89 -13.10
N THR A 328 -11.81 18.83 -12.19
CA THR A 328 -12.53 20.06 -12.56
C THR A 328 -11.67 21.05 -13.35
N ARG A 329 -10.36 21.13 -13.06
CA ARG A 329 -9.40 21.94 -13.83
C ARG A 329 -8.89 21.21 -15.07
N ARG A 330 -9.33 19.98 -15.26
CA ARG A 330 -9.02 19.13 -16.40
C ARG A 330 -7.53 18.90 -16.64
N ASP A 331 -6.79 18.60 -15.58
CA ASP A 331 -5.39 18.21 -15.67
C ASP A 331 -5.29 16.70 -15.93
N PRO A 332 -4.99 16.25 -17.16
CA PRO A 332 -5.05 14.83 -17.49
C PRO A 332 -3.92 14.04 -16.83
N LEU A 333 -2.73 14.64 -16.66
CA LEU A 333 -1.62 13.96 -16.00
C LEU A 333 -1.94 13.78 -14.52
N ALA A 334 -2.38 14.85 -13.84
CA ALA A 334 -2.71 14.76 -12.43
C ALA A 334 -3.90 13.83 -12.16
N SER A 335 -4.92 13.87 -13.03
CA SER A 335 -6.07 12.95 -12.92
C SER A 335 -5.61 11.49 -13.05
N ALA A 336 -4.74 11.19 -14.02
CA ALA A 336 -4.18 9.85 -14.20
C ALA A 336 -3.42 9.36 -12.97
N PHE A 337 -2.52 10.20 -12.44
CA PHE A 337 -1.75 9.90 -11.24
C PHE A 337 -2.64 9.69 -10.02
N LEU A 338 -3.49 10.67 -9.69
CA LEU A 338 -4.28 10.64 -8.47
C LEU A 338 -5.27 9.48 -8.49
N THR A 339 -6.04 9.29 -9.56
CA THR A 339 -7.03 8.21 -9.63
C THR A 339 -6.40 6.83 -9.67
N GLY A 340 -5.38 6.62 -10.50
CA GLY A 340 -4.70 5.34 -10.61
C GLY A 340 -4.10 4.93 -9.27
N VAL A 341 -3.35 5.83 -8.62
CA VAL A 341 -2.71 5.55 -7.34
C VAL A 341 -3.74 5.36 -6.22
N LEU A 342 -4.74 6.24 -6.11
CA LEU A 342 -5.77 6.13 -5.08
C LEU A 342 -6.52 4.80 -5.16
N LEU A 343 -6.84 4.31 -6.36
CA LEU A 343 -7.57 3.04 -6.48
C LEU A 343 -6.72 1.82 -6.12
N LEU A 344 -5.40 1.87 -6.28
CA LEU A 344 -4.55 0.83 -5.71
C LEU A 344 -4.69 0.74 -4.20
N ASN A 345 -5.04 1.86 -3.55
CA ASN A 345 -5.15 1.92 -2.10
C ASN A 345 -6.34 1.13 -1.51
N VAL A 346 -7.17 0.53 -2.36
CA VAL A 346 -8.13 -0.51 -1.97
C VAL A 346 -7.40 -1.77 -1.50
N THR A 347 -6.34 -2.15 -2.20
CA THR A 347 -5.64 -3.43 -1.98
C THR A 347 -4.21 -3.28 -1.52
N ASP A 348 -3.60 -2.10 -1.63
CA ASP A 348 -2.27 -1.80 -1.10
C ASP A 348 -2.28 -0.45 -0.35
N ASN A 349 -1.16 0.00 0.21
CA ASN A 349 -1.04 1.40 0.65
C ASN A 349 0.19 2.06 0.05
N THR A 350 -0.04 3.06 -0.81
CA THR A 350 1.00 3.76 -1.57
C THR A 350 1.22 5.20 -1.10
N LEU A 351 0.51 5.64 -0.06
CA LEU A 351 0.49 7.04 0.37
C LEU A 351 1.52 7.36 1.45
N LEU A 352 2.15 6.34 2.04
CA LEU A 352 3.13 6.49 3.12
C LEU A 352 4.45 7.07 2.61
N VAL A 353 5.05 7.95 3.41
CA VAL A 353 6.32 8.65 3.10
C VAL A 353 7.23 8.79 4.34
N PRO A 354 8.52 8.44 4.27
CA PRO A 354 9.26 8.17 3.05
C PRO A 354 8.99 6.76 2.49
N GLY A 355 9.02 6.63 1.17
CA GLY A 355 8.85 5.38 0.46
C GLY A 355 9.78 5.29 -0.76
N PRO A 356 9.69 4.21 -1.55
CA PRO A 356 10.46 4.08 -2.78
C PRO A 356 9.81 4.90 -3.92
N PHE A 357 9.79 6.23 -3.78
CA PHE A 357 9.33 7.24 -4.75
C PHE A 357 7.82 7.33 -5.03
N ILE A 358 7.05 6.25 -4.83
CA ILE A 358 5.61 6.20 -5.16
C ILE A 358 4.80 7.27 -4.42
N GLY A 359 4.95 7.33 -3.09
CA GLY A 359 4.25 8.30 -2.23
C GLY A 359 4.76 9.72 -2.44
N GLU A 360 6.08 9.88 -2.64
CA GLU A 360 6.70 11.18 -2.90
C GLU A 360 6.10 11.84 -4.14
N MET A 361 6.08 11.13 -5.27
CA MET A 361 5.53 11.65 -6.51
C MET A 361 4.04 11.94 -6.39
N PHE A 362 3.29 11.09 -5.68
CA PHE A 362 1.87 11.31 -5.41
C PHE A 362 1.65 12.64 -4.68
N TRP A 363 2.35 12.88 -3.57
CA TRP A 363 2.20 14.13 -2.80
C TRP A 363 2.71 15.37 -3.54
N ILE A 364 3.74 15.24 -4.39
CA ILE A 364 4.15 16.33 -5.29
C ILE A 364 3.01 16.69 -6.26
N VAL A 365 2.34 15.69 -6.85
CA VAL A 365 1.18 15.93 -7.73
C VAL A 365 0.01 16.54 -6.97
N VAL A 366 -0.26 16.11 -5.74
CA VAL A 366 -1.26 16.75 -4.86
C VAL A 366 -0.96 18.23 -4.67
N GLY A 367 0.28 18.57 -4.31
CA GLY A 367 0.71 19.96 -4.13
C GLY A 367 0.54 20.83 -5.38
N LEU A 368 0.83 20.26 -6.55
CA LEU A 368 0.63 20.92 -7.85
C LEU A 368 -0.84 21.25 -8.13
N GLN A 369 -1.77 20.41 -7.67
CA GLN A 369 -3.21 20.64 -7.82
C GLN A 369 -3.73 21.66 -6.80
N LEU A 370 -3.37 21.53 -5.53
CA LEU A 370 -3.91 22.36 -4.45
C LEU A 370 -3.65 23.86 -4.64
N ARG A 371 -2.60 24.27 -5.37
CA ARG A 371 -2.38 25.68 -5.72
C ARG A 371 -3.56 26.34 -6.46
N GLN A 372 -4.40 25.54 -7.13
CA GLN A 372 -5.55 26.01 -7.93
C GLN A 372 -6.88 25.97 -7.15
N PHE A 373 -6.83 25.56 -5.88
CA PHE A 373 -8.01 25.39 -5.04
C PHE A 373 -8.61 26.74 -4.62
N ARG A 374 -9.93 26.85 -4.64
CA ARG A 374 -10.68 28.04 -4.25
C ARG A 374 -11.79 27.68 -3.26
N LEU A 375 -12.30 28.64 -2.49
CA LEU A 375 -13.39 28.41 -1.53
C LEU A 375 -14.62 27.69 -2.13
N PRO A 376 -15.09 28.03 -3.35
CA PRO A 376 -16.22 27.31 -3.97
C PRO A 376 -15.97 25.83 -4.22
N ASP A 377 -14.70 25.39 -4.25
CA ASP A 377 -14.33 23.99 -4.48
C ASP A 377 -14.53 23.12 -3.22
N LEU A 378 -14.80 23.71 -2.03
CA LEU A 378 -14.88 23.00 -0.75
C LEU A 378 -15.97 21.90 -0.74
N GLY A 379 -17.16 22.20 -1.25
CA GLY A 379 -18.26 21.21 -1.28
C GLY A 379 -17.93 20.01 -2.16
N GLY A 380 -17.39 20.26 -3.36
CA GLY A 380 -16.96 19.21 -4.27
C GLY A 380 -15.79 18.38 -3.72
N ALA A 381 -14.85 19.03 -3.04
CA ALA A 381 -13.74 18.38 -2.34
C ALA A 381 -14.23 17.45 -1.21
N GLY A 382 -15.18 17.92 -0.39
CA GLY A 382 -15.78 17.13 0.69
C GLY A 382 -16.52 15.90 0.18
N MET A 383 -17.37 16.07 -0.84
CA MET A 383 -18.08 14.94 -1.46
C MET A 383 -17.12 13.95 -2.11
N THR A 384 -16.09 14.45 -2.80
CA THR A 384 -15.06 13.58 -3.41
C THR A 384 -14.29 12.82 -2.32
N GLY A 385 -13.95 13.47 -1.21
CA GLY A 385 -13.30 12.83 -0.07
C GLY A 385 -14.15 11.74 0.57
N ALA A 386 -15.44 11.99 0.79
CA ALA A 386 -16.38 11.00 1.31
C ALA A 386 -16.56 9.81 0.35
N GLY A 387 -16.71 10.09 -0.95
CA GLY A 387 -16.79 9.05 -1.98
C GLY A 387 -15.52 8.19 -2.06
N LEU A 388 -14.34 8.82 -1.95
CA LEU A 388 -13.06 8.10 -1.86
C LEU A 388 -12.99 7.24 -0.60
N LEU A 389 -13.40 7.76 0.57
CA LEU A 389 -13.41 6.98 1.81
C LEU A 389 -14.29 5.74 1.67
N LEU A 390 -15.51 5.89 1.14
CA LEU A 390 -16.40 4.77 0.87
C LEU A 390 -15.75 3.74 -0.07
N LEU A 391 -15.20 4.22 -1.19
CA LEU A 391 -14.60 3.38 -2.23
C LEU A 391 -13.39 2.59 -1.73
N LEU A 392 -12.49 3.25 -1.00
CA LEU A 392 -11.29 2.61 -0.44
C LEU A 392 -11.61 1.72 0.77
N SER A 393 -12.80 1.89 1.37
CA SER A 393 -13.29 1.04 2.46
C SER A 393 -14.04 -0.20 1.97
N ILE A 394 -14.19 -0.45 0.67
CA ILE A 394 -14.94 -1.61 0.15
C ILE A 394 -14.50 -2.94 0.80
N PRO A 395 -13.20 -3.28 0.93
CA PRO A 395 -12.79 -4.52 1.58
C PRO A 395 -13.19 -4.57 3.05
N ILE A 396 -13.17 -3.42 3.75
CA ILE A 396 -13.58 -3.29 5.15
C ILE A 396 -15.08 -3.53 5.30
N ILE A 397 -15.88 -2.91 4.45
CA ILE A 397 -17.33 -3.06 4.43
C ILE A 397 -17.68 -4.51 4.06
N ALA A 398 -17.01 -5.10 3.08
CA ALA A 398 -17.21 -6.50 2.72
C ALA A 398 -16.84 -7.45 3.87
N MET A 399 -15.83 -7.11 4.68
CA MET A 399 -15.50 -7.82 5.93
C MET A 399 -16.49 -7.58 7.07
N SER A 400 -17.39 -6.59 7.02
CA SER A 400 -18.38 -6.34 8.08
C SER A 400 -19.77 -6.91 7.76
N LEU A 401 -20.09 -7.16 6.49
CA LEU A 401 -21.35 -7.76 6.07
C LEU A 401 -21.44 -9.26 6.45
N PRO A 402 -22.63 -9.76 6.87
CA PRO A 402 -22.83 -11.18 7.13
C PRO A 402 -22.55 -12.01 5.87
N GLY A 403 -21.70 -13.04 5.98
CA GLY A 403 -21.40 -13.89 4.84
C GLY A 403 -22.60 -14.75 4.45
N ARG A 404 -23.13 -14.59 3.23
CA ARG A 404 -24.27 -15.37 2.71
C ARG A 404 -24.05 -16.90 2.72
N ASN A 405 -22.80 -17.36 2.88
CA ASN A 405 -22.40 -18.78 2.86
C ASN A 405 -21.68 -19.24 4.14
N GLU A 406 -21.62 -18.45 5.21
CA GLU A 406 -20.95 -18.83 6.48
C GLU A 406 -21.57 -20.09 7.12
N GLN A 407 -22.81 -20.45 6.76
CA GLN A 407 -23.49 -21.65 7.26
C GLN A 407 -23.27 -22.92 6.41
N ALA A 408 -22.70 -22.83 5.19
CA ALA A 408 -22.68 -23.96 4.26
C ALA A 408 -21.36 -24.78 4.25
N VAL A 409 -20.27 -24.28 4.84
CA VAL A 409 -18.96 -24.94 4.85
C VAL A 409 -18.30 -24.80 6.24
N SER A 410 -18.85 -25.48 7.25
CA SER A 410 -18.18 -25.53 8.56
C SER A 410 -17.12 -26.63 8.55
N LEU A 411 -15.84 -26.26 8.61
CA LEU A 411 -14.84 -27.17 9.16
C LEU A 411 -15.13 -27.30 10.65
N GLN A 412 -15.28 -28.53 11.13
CA GLN A 412 -15.55 -28.84 12.53
C GLN A 412 -14.29 -29.43 13.15
N LEU A 413 -13.78 -28.80 14.20
CA LEU A 413 -12.68 -29.32 15.00
C LEU A 413 -13.13 -30.60 15.71
N GLN A 414 -12.47 -31.71 15.40
CA GLN A 414 -12.73 -33.04 15.99
C GLN A 414 -11.78 -33.34 17.14
N PHE A 415 -10.52 -32.89 17.01
CA PHE A 415 -9.48 -33.10 18.00
C PHE A 415 -8.57 -31.89 18.02
N PHE A 416 -8.12 -31.52 19.22
CA PHE A 416 -7.18 -30.43 19.43
C PHE A 416 -6.28 -30.76 20.62
N ALA A 417 -4.98 -30.68 20.41
CA ALA A 417 -3.97 -30.82 21.43
C ALA A 417 -2.94 -29.71 21.29
N ALA A 418 -2.78 -28.95 22.37
CA ALA A 418 -1.75 -27.96 22.58
C ALA A 418 -1.54 -27.79 24.09
N ASP A 419 -0.31 -27.53 24.53
CA ASP A 419 -0.02 -27.31 25.95
C ASP A 419 -0.58 -25.94 26.39
N PRO A 420 -1.46 -25.85 27.40
CA PRO A 420 -1.93 -24.56 27.90
C PRO A 420 -0.86 -23.82 28.74
N HIS A 421 0.15 -24.52 29.26
CA HIS A 421 1.14 -23.97 30.19
C HIS A 421 2.60 -24.25 29.78
N PRO A 422 3.01 -23.91 28.54
CA PRO A 422 4.34 -24.28 28.06
C PRO A 422 5.44 -23.58 28.88
N ALA A 423 6.51 -24.31 29.15
CA ALA A 423 7.66 -23.81 29.90
C ALA A 423 8.42 -22.69 29.19
N ARG A 424 8.36 -22.67 27.85
CA ARG A 424 9.05 -21.71 26.96
C ARG A 424 8.11 -21.27 25.84
N ALA A 425 8.38 -20.09 25.28
CA ALA A 425 7.64 -19.57 24.13
C ALA A 425 7.97 -20.28 22.80
N ASP A 426 9.08 -21.02 22.72
CA ASP A 426 9.56 -21.71 21.52
C ASP A 426 10.33 -22.99 21.93
N PRO A 427 10.03 -24.18 21.39
CA PRO A 427 8.97 -24.50 20.42
C PRO A 427 7.60 -24.78 21.08
N TYR A 428 6.51 -24.37 20.42
CA TYR A 428 5.13 -24.67 20.82
C TYR A 428 4.45 -25.60 19.80
N GLY A 429 4.08 -26.80 20.26
CA GLY A 429 3.47 -27.83 19.42
C GLY A 429 1.95 -27.76 19.40
N ILE A 430 1.35 -27.83 18.21
CA ILE A 430 -0.11 -27.92 18.00
C ILE A 430 -0.43 -29.09 17.09
N VAL A 431 -1.41 -29.89 17.49
CA VAL A 431 -2.04 -30.91 16.64
C VAL A 431 -3.55 -30.71 16.64
N ALA A 432 -4.13 -30.56 15.45
CA ALA A 432 -5.57 -30.41 15.27
C ALA A 432 -6.10 -31.32 14.17
N GLN A 433 -7.29 -31.87 14.37
CA GLN A 433 -8.01 -32.65 13.38
C GLN A 433 -9.33 -31.96 13.06
N PHE A 434 -9.62 -31.83 11.76
CA PHE A 434 -10.84 -31.21 11.26
C PHE A 434 -11.67 -32.21 10.46
N LYS A 435 -13.00 -32.06 10.53
CA LYS A 435 -13.97 -32.71 9.66
C LYS A 435 -14.68 -31.65 8.82
N GLY A 436 -14.77 -31.84 7.51
CA GLY A 436 -15.48 -30.90 6.63
C GLY A 436 -15.28 -31.20 5.16
N ARG A 437 -15.66 -30.27 4.28
CA ARG A 437 -15.60 -30.50 2.83
C ARG A 437 -14.16 -30.72 2.35
N PRO A 438 -13.92 -31.68 1.45
CA PRO A 438 -12.62 -31.85 0.81
C PRO A 438 -12.17 -30.56 0.14
N GLY A 439 -10.88 -30.24 0.28
CA GLY A 439 -10.32 -29.01 -0.26
C GLY A 439 -9.02 -28.60 0.40
N ARG A 440 -8.43 -27.54 -0.16
CA ARG A 440 -7.23 -26.89 0.36
C ARG A 440 -7.62 -25.64 1.12
N TYR A 441 -7.02 -25.48 2.29
CA TYR A 441 -7.26 -24.39 3.21
C TYR A 441 -5.93 -23.79 3.66
N THR A 442 -5.97 -22.52 4.02
CA THR A 442 -4.86 -21.82 4.67
C THR A 442 -5.25 -21.52 6.10
N VAL A 443 -4.38 -21.92 7.03
CA VAL A 443 -4.53 -21.69 8.46
C VAL A 443 -3.59 -20.57 8.87
N SER A 444 -4.10 -19.60 9.60
CA SER A 444 -3.32 -18.52 10.21
C SER A 444 -3.39 -18.64 11.72
N PHE A 445 -2.23 -18.82 12.35
CA PHE A 445 -2.06 -18.75 13.79
C PHE A 445 -1.79 -17.30 14.18
N ASN A 446 -2.53 -16.81 15.16
CA ASN A 446 -2.40 -15.45 15.67
C ASN A 446 -2.28 -15.48 17.19
N THR A 447 -1.54 -14.54 17.75
CA THR A 447 -1.54 -14.26 19.19
C THR A 447 -2.29 -12.96 19.42
N CYS A 448 -3.14 -12.93 20.45
CA CYS A 448 -3.99 -11.81 20.80
C CYS A 448 -3.80 -11.44 22.27
N PHE A 449 -3.37 -10.20 22.52
CA PHE A 449 -3.27 -9.59 23.85
C PHE A 449 -3.84 -8.16 23.81
N GLU A 450 -3.09 -7.19 23.28
CA GLU A 450 -3.54 -5.81 22.98
C GLU A 450 -4.08 -5.64 21.55
N GLY A 451 -4.10 -6.72 20.79
CA GLY A 451 -4.39 -6.81 19.37
C GLY A 451 -3.96 -8.17 18.87
N CYS A 452 -4.53 -8.63 17.77
CA CYS A 452 -4.14 -9.89 17.16
C CYS A 452 -3.04 -9.66 16.12
N ARG A 453 -1.97 -10.45 16.18
CA ARG A 453 -0.88 -10.46 15.21
C ARG A 453 -0.54 -11.87 14.78
N ALA A 454 -0.06 -12.01 13.55
CA ALA A 454 0.24 -13.31 12.98
C ALA A 454 1.50 -13.91 13.63
N LEU A 455 1.43 -15.20 13.97
CA LEU A 455 2.57 -15.99 14.40
C LEU A 455 3.14 -16.77 13.21
N GLN A 456 2.29 -17.54 12.54
CA GLN A 456 2.66 -18.43 11.43
C GLN A 456 1.44 -18.71 10.55
N THR A 457 1.69 -19.08 9.28
CA THR A 457 0.66 -19.66 8.41
C THR A 457 1.03 -21.09 8.03
N ALA A 458 0.02 -21.94 7.88
CA ALA A 458 0.18 -23.34 7.50
C ALA A 458 -0.88 -23.75 6.46
N ALA A 459 -0.56 -24.74 5.63
CA ALA A 459 -1.53 -25.33 4.72
C ALA A 459 -2.29 -26.46 5.42
N LEU A 460 -3.60 -26.54 5.19
CA LEU A 460 -4.47 -27.63 5.63
C LEU A 460 -5.13 -28.25 4.41
N THR A 461 -4.98 -29.56 4.24
CA THR A 461 -5.71 -30.31 3.21
C THR A 461 -6.71 -31.23 3.88
N VAL A 462 -7.96 -31.19 3.43
CA VAL A 462 -9.01 -32.10 3.89
C VAL A 462 -9.30 -33.09 2.77
N GLN A 463 -9.14 -34.38 3.06
CA GLN A 463 -9.43 -35.51 2.18
C GLN A 463 -10.36 -36.47 2.92
N ASP A 464 -11.32 -37.08 2.23
CA ASP A 464 -12.28 -38.03 2.84
C ASP A 464 -12.97 -37.47 4.10
N ASN A 465 -13.34 -36.19 4.04
CA ASN A 465 -13.90 -35.42 5.15
C ASN A 465 -13.01 -35.32 6.40
N ARG A 466 -11.69 -35.55 6.29
CA ARG A 466 -10.73 -35.47 7.39
C ARG A 466 -9.50 -34.65 6.97
N GLY A 467 -9.08 -33.72 7.82
CA GLY A 467 -7.81 -33.01 7.67
C GLY A 467 -7.05 -33.00 8.97
N VAL A 468 -5.73 -33.21 8.92
CA VAL A 468 -4.85 -33.15 10.09
C VAL A 468 -3.88 -31.99 9.89
N LEU A 469 -3.75 -31.16 10.91
CA LEU A 469 -2.81 -30.06 10.99
C LEU A 469 -1.84 -30.35 12.15
N ALA A 470 -0.55 -30.41 11.86
CA ALA A 470 0.50 -30.55 12.85
C ALA A 470 1.51 -29.42 12.66
N VAL A 471 1.74 -28.63 13.71
CA VAL A 471 2.69 -27.52 13.74
C VAL A 471 3.59 -27.73 14.96
N PRO A 472 4.76 -28.36 14.79
CA PRO A 472 5.60 -28.76 15.92
C PRO A 472 6.42 -27.59 16.51
N ASP A 473 6.60 -26.52 15.76
CA ASP A 473 7.58 -25.45 16.01
C ASP A 473 6.96 -24.04 15.95
N LEU A 474 5.73 -23.87 16.46
CA LEU A 474 5.13 -22.54 16.54
C LEU A 474 5.91 -21.69 17.56
N LYS A 475 6.26 -20.46 17.19
CA LYS A 475 6.90 -19.50 18.11
C LYS A 475 5.85 -18.57 18.71
N LEU A 476 5.61 -18.69 20.01
CA LEU A 476 4.70 -17.81 20.74
C LEU A 476 5.35 -16.45 21.01
N SER A 477 4.52 -15.45 21.35
CA SER A 477 5.06 -14.20 21.90
C SER A 477 5.59 -14.43 23.32
N PRO A 478 6.72 -13.80 23.71
CA PRO A 478 7.29 -13.92 25.06
C PRO A 478 6.52 -13.06 26.07
N ILE A 479 5.21 -13.31 26.21
CA ILE A 479 4.32 -12.62 27.14
C ILE A 479 3.63 -13.64 28.07
N PRO A 480 3.45 -13.31 29.36
CA PRO A 480 2.99 -14.27 30.37
C PRO A 480 1.65 -14.89 30.03
N GLU A 481 0.70 -14.12 29.52
CA GLU A 481 -0.62 -14.59 29.13
C GLU A 481 -0.95 -14.10 27.72
N GLN A 482 -1.42 -15.01 26.88
CA GLN A 482 -1.89 -14.69 25.53
C GLN A 482 -3.01 -15.60 25.09
N ARG A 483 -3.93 -15.07 24.27
CA ARG A 483 -4.90 -15.91 23.55
C ARG A 483 -4.32 -16.26 22.19
N VAL A 484 -4.17 -17.56 21.91
CA VAL A 484 -3.82 -18.02 20.57
C VAL A 484 -5.09 -18.29 19.78
N GLU A 485 -5.11 -17.83 18.53
CA GLU A 485 -6.21 -18.04 17.60
C GLU A 485 -5.75 -18.78 16.35
N LEU A 486 -6.50 -19.81 15.99
CA LEU A 486 -6.41 -20.54 14.73
C LEU A 486 -7.56 -20.07 13.84
N ARG A 487 -7.23 -19.42 12.73
CA ARG A 487 -8.19 -18.91 11.74
C ARG A 487 -8.03 -19.68 10.42
N ILE A 488 -9.10 -20.24 9.90
CA ILE A 488 -9.08 -21.05 8.67
C ILE A 488 -9.73 -20.30 7.52
N TYR A 489 -9.09 -20.33 6.35
CA TYR A 489 -9.55 -19.70 5.12
C TYR A 489 -9.48 -20.71 3.98
N PRO A 490 -10.37 -20.64 2.98
CA PRO A 490 -10.18 -21.35 1.71
C PRO A 490 -8.83 -20.94 1.08
N ALA A 491 -8.10 -21.89 0.50
CA ALA A 491 -6.84 -21.59 -0.19
C ALA A 491 -7.06 -20.85 -1.52
N GLU A 492 -8.27 -20.97 -2.08
CA GLU A 492 -8.65 -20.38 -3.37
C GLU A 492 -9.85 -19.43 -3.21
N GLY A 493 -9.90 -18.41 -4.08
CA GLY A 493 -10.98 -17.42 -4.12
C GLY A 493 -10.78 -16.20 -3.22
N ILE A 494 -11.75 -15.29 -3.27
CA ILE A 494 -11.73 -14.02 -2.54
C ILE A 494 -12.56 -14.20 -1.26
N THR A 495 -11.94 -14.78 -0.24
CA THR A 495 -12.56 -14.93 1.09
C THR A 495 -11.89 -13.98 2.08
N LEU A 496 -12.64 -12.99 2.55
CA LEU A 496 -12.13 -11.94 3.44
C LEU A 496 -12.26 -12.26 4.93
N ARG A 497 -13.05 -13.28 5.28
CA ARG A 497 -13.32 -13.73 6.65
C ARG A 497 -12.90 -15.17 6.85
N PRO A 498 -12.45 -15.56 8.06
CA PRO A 498 -12.23 -16.96 8.35
C PRO A 498 -13.54 -17.74 8.27
N ILE A 499 -13.51 -18.93 7.68
CA ILE A 499 -14.64 -19.88 7.67
C ILE A 499 -14.78 -20.62 9.02
N ALA A 500 -13.70 -20.64 9.81
CA ALA A 500 -13.69 -21.14 11.17
C ALA A 500 -12.60 -20.42 11.97
N THR A 501 -12.91 -20.11 13.23
CA THR A 501 -11.97 -19.53 14.19
C THR A 501 -12.04 -20.34 15.47
N TYR A 502 -10.89 -20.75 15.99
CA TYR A 502 -10.74 -21.43 17.27
C TYR A 502 -9.74 -20.66 18.12
N SER A 503 -10.00 -20.53 19.40
CA SER A 503 -9.13 -19.78 20.31
C SER A 503 -8.94 -20.50 21.63
N TRP A 504 -7.74 -20.43 22.19
CA TRP A 504 -7.43 -20.97 23.51
C TRP A 504 -6.44 -20.06 24.25
N PRO A 505 -6.52 -19.97 25.58
CA PRO A 505 -5.53 -19.26 26.38
C PRO A 505 -4.24 -20.07 26.48
N VAL A 506 -3.11 -19.36 26.57
CA VAL A 506 -1.78 -19.93 26.83
C VAL A 506 -1.08 -19.06 27.86
N SER A 507 -0.55 -19.70 28.91
CA SER A 507 0.17 -19.03 30.00
C SER A 507 1.60 -19.56 30.12
N LEU A 508 2.60 -18.71 29.93
CA LEU A 508 4.01 -19.09 30.06
C LEU A 508 4.40 -19.23 31.53
N THR A 509 4.85 -20.42 31.93
CA THR A 509 5.23 -20.72 33.33
C THR A 509 6.58 -20.12 33.73
N SER A 510 7.43 -19.79 32.76
CA SER A 510 8.62 -18.96 32.99
C SER A 510 8.77 -17.95 31.87
N ILE A 511 8.79 -16.66 32.22
CA ILE A 511 9.45 -15.65 31.39
C ILE A 511 10.92 -15.72 31.81
N ALA A 512 11.62 -16.79 31.45
CA ALA A 512 13.08 -16.75 31.56
C ALA A 512 13.51 -15.54 30.72
N ALA A 513 14.11 -14.54 31.37
CA ALA A 513 14.51 -13.29 30.76
C ALA A 513 15.27 -13.60 29.48
N ALA A 514 14.64 -13.37 28.33
CA ALA A 514 15.35 -13.40 27.07
C ALA A 514 16.31 -12.22 27.12
N ASP A 515 17.60 -12.51 27.17
CA ASP A 515 18.67 -11.51 27.10
C ASP A 515 18.40 -10.57 25.91
N PRO A 516 18.45 -9.24 26.10
CA PRO A 516 18.26 -8.30 25.02
C PRO A 516 19.54 -8.22 24.18
N ASP A 517 19.66 -9.09 23.17
CA ASP A 517 20.69 -9.02 22.11
C ASP A 517 20.26 -8.21 20.86
#